data_AF-D5C236-F1
#
_entry.id   AF-D5C236-F1
#
_cell.length_a   1.000
_cell.length_b   1.000
_cell.length_c   1.000
_cell.angle_alpha   90.00
_cell.angle_beta   90.00
_cell.angle_gamma   90.00
#
_symmetry.space_group_name_H-M   'P 1'
#
loop_
_entity.id
_entity.type
_entity.pdbx_description
1 polymer ?
#
loop_
_entity_poly.entity_id
_entity_poly.type
_entity_poly.pdbx_seq_one_letter_code
_entity_poly.pdbx_strand_id
1 'polypeptide(L)'
;MTVSIWIGVIALIIGLLVLDLVILNRGARMVCVKEALVWTMTWVVLALCFNVFVYFLYENNWLGWSDVASHDFSGQQAAVQFLTGFLMEKSLSIDNIFVIAMIFSYLKVPVVEQHRLLLWGVLGAIGLRVIMVTLGTVLMARFHWIVYLFGGLLIATAVRMMMIRQDNINIGHSPLLPLIKKFYPITDNYKDGNFFSTLNGNRAITPLLLALILVVSTNLMFALDSIPAIFAVTQDPFLVFTCNVFSVLGLRALYFTIAGYVDRFRYIKLSLVFVLVYFAAKMMLIHTYPIPNIVSLVTIGSILTLGVLASLWVPPLDVDRRAAPLFTDLVTLAVLSYRQARRIVVLVLGTSVLLVGVAMIVLPGPAVVVIPVGLGILAIEFAWARRWLRKMRQTAGEFRQRIRN
;
A
#
# COMPACT_ATOMS: atom_id res chain seq x y z
N MET A 1 -31.26 5.22 -4.02
CA MET A 1 -31.05 3.94 -4.75
C MET A 1 -29.58 3.56 -4.86
N THR A 2 -28.67 4.53 -4.85
CA THR A 2 -27.20 4.32 -4.86
C THR A 2 -26.63 3.78 -3.56
N VAL A 3 -27.18 4.20 -2.42
CA VAL A 3 -26.90 3.59 -1.11
C VAL A 3 -27.23 2.09 -1.13
N SER A 4 -28.25 1.67 -1.88
CA SER A 4 -28.67 0.27 -2.01
C SER A 4 -27.61 -0.60 -2.67
N ILE A 5 -26.88 -0.08 -3.67
CA ILE A 5 -25.80 -0.79 -4.36
C ILE A 5 -24.58 -0.92 -3.45
N TRP A 6 -24.21 0.15 -2.74
CA TRP A 6 -23.16 0.09 -1.73
C TRP A 6 -23.49 -0.90 -0.62
N ILE A 7 -24.73 -0.91 -0.12
CA ILE A 7 -25.19 -1.92 0.85
C ILE A 7 -25.08 -3.33 0.26
N GLY A 8 -25.53 -3.54 -0.97
CA GLY A 8 -25.46 -4.85 -1.63
C GLY A 8 -24.01 -5.34 -1.82
N VAL A 9 -23.11 -4.46 -2.25
CA VAL A 9 -21.69 -4.79 -2.45
C VAL A 9 -20.97 -4.98 -1.11
N ILE A 10 -21.25 -4.17 -0.10
CA ILE A 10 -20.70 -4.37 1.25
C ILE A 10 -21.21 -5.69 1.83
N ALA A 11 -22.49 -6.00 1.67
CA ALA A 11 -23.07 -7.28 2.10
C ALA A 11 -22.43 -8.46 1.36
N LEU A 12 -22.22 -8.34 0.04
CA LEU A 12 -21.48 -9.33 -0.74
C LEU A 12 -20.06 -9.51 -0.21
N ILE A 13 -19.32 -8.42 0.02
CA ILE A 13 -17.95 -8.44 0.53
C ILE A 13 -17.90 -9.09 1.92
N ILE A 14 -18.79 -8.71 2.83
CA ILE A 14 -18.90 -9.34 4.15
C ILE A 14 -19.21 -10.83 3.99
N GLY A 15 -20.13 -11.20 3.11
CA GLY A 15 -20.45 -12.59 2.79
C GLY A 15 -19.24 -13.36 2.27
N LEU A 16 -18.44 -12.77 1.37
CA LEU A 16 -17.22 -13.36 0.84
C LEU A 16 -16.11 -13.47 1.90
N LEU A 17 -15.98 -12.48 2.78
CA LEU A 17 -15.05 -12.54 3.91
C LEU A 17 -15.46 -13.62 4.91
N VAL A 18 -16.76 -13.74 5.21
CA VAL A 18 -17.32 -14.81 6.04
C VAL A 18 -17.12 -16.16 5.37
N LEU A 19 -17.26 -16.25 4.05
CA LEU A 19 -17.00 -17.46 3.29
C LEU A 19 -15.52 -17.86 3.37
N ASP A 20 -14.60 -16.92 3.15
CA ASP A 20 -13.16 -17.15 3.33
C ASP A 20 -12.88 -17.64 4.75
N LEU A 21 -13.45 -16.97 5.76
CA LEU A 21 -13.36 -17.32 7.17
C LEU A 21 -13.87 -18.73 7.47
N VAL A 22 -15.11 -19.04 7.10
CA VAL A 22 -15.79 -20.28 7.52
C VAL A 22 -15.29 -21.49 6.74
N ILE A 23 -15.08 -21.36 5.43
CA ILE A 23 -14.74 -22.50 4.59
C ILE A 23 -13.27 -22.89 4.78
N LEU A 24 -12.34 -21.93 4.83
CA LEU A 24 -10.92 -22.26 5.02
C LEU A 24 -10.54 -22.50 6.50
N ASN A 25 -11.39 -22.16 7.48
CA ASN A 25 -11.11 -22.51 8.89
C ASN A 25 -11.46 -23.99 9.21
N ARG A 26 -12.09 -24.72 8.29
CA ARG A 26 -12.48 -26.13 8.50
C ARG A 26 -11.33 -27.14 8.43
N GLY A 27 -10.11 -26.72 8.11
CA GLY A 27 -8.95 -27.61 8.02
C GLY A 27 -7.70 -27.04 8.66
N ALA A 28 -7.47 -27.34 9.95
CA ALA A 28 -6.16 -27.18 10.60
C ALA A 28 -5.12 -28.21 10.11
N ARG A 29 -5.15 -28.57 8.82
CA ARG A 29 -4.17 -29.46 8.17
C ARG A 29 -3.33 -28.62 7.22
N MET A 30 -2.07 -29.01 7.06
CA MET A 30 -1.17 -28.44 6.06
C MET A 30 -1.87 -28.43 4.70
N VAL A 31 -2.30 -27.25 4.24
CA VAL A 31 -3.00 -27.11 2.97
C VAL A 31 -2.02 -27.54 1.88
N CYS A 32 -2.40 -28.57 1.11
CA CYS A 32 -1.58 -29.01 0.00
C CYS A 32 -1.50 -27.89 -1.05
N VAL A 33 -0.35 -27.72 -1.72
CA VAL A 33 -0.17 -26.68 -2.76
C VAL A 33 -1.29 -26.74 -3.81
N LYS A 34 -1.76 -27.95 -4.16
CA LYS A 34 -2.87 -28.15 -5.10
C LYS A 34 -4.18 -27.53 -4.60
N GLU A 35 -4.50 -27.73 -3.32
CA GLU A 35 -5.70 -27.18 -2.70
C GLU A 35 -5.61 -25.65 -2.60
N ALA A 36 -4.45 -25.12 -2.20
CA ALA A 36 -4.20 -23.69 -2.13
C ALA A 36 -4.30 -23.01 -3.51
N LEU A 37 -3.87 -23.69 -4.58
CA LEU A 37 -3.98 -23.22 -5.96
C LEU A 37 -5.44 -23.20 -6.43
N VAL A 38 -6.23 -24.25 -6.12
CA VAL A 38 -7.68 -24.27 -6.42
C VAL A 38 -8.37 -23.10 -5.75
N TRP A 39 -8.13 -22.88 -4.46
CA TRP A 39 -8.69 -21.72 -3.73
C TRP A 39 -8.28 -20.40 -4.38
N THR A 40 -7.00 -20.24 -4.72
CA THR A 40 -6.50 -19.04 -5.41
C THR A 40 -7.25 -18.82 -6.73
N MET A 41 -7.43 -19.86 -7.54
CA MET A 41 -8.15 -19.77 -8.81
C MET A 41 -9.63 -19.46 -8.61
N THR A 42 -10.29 -20.01 -7.60
CA THR A 42 -11.69 -19.67 -7.26
C THR A 42 -11.83 -18.17 -6.99
N TRP A 43 -10.91 -17.57 -6.23
CA TRP A 43 -10.94 -16.13 -5.96
C TRP A 43 -10.69 -15.27 -7.22
N VAL A 44 -9.79 -15.72 -8.12
CA VAL A 44 -9.57 -15.03 -9.40
C VAL A 44 -10.81 -15.12 -10.29
N VAL A 45 -11.41 -16.30 -10.44
CA VAL A 45 -12.65 -16.48 -11.21
C VAL A 45 -13.77 -15.63 -10.65
N LEU A 46 -13.92 -15.56 -9.33
CA LEU A 46 -14.91 -14.70 -8.69
C LEU A 46 -14.69 -13.21 -9.00
N ALA A 47 -13.43 -12.75 -8.99
CA ALA A 47 -13.10 -11.39 -9.39
C ALA A 47 -13.42 -11.12 -10.88
N LEU A 48 -13.19 -12.11 -11.76
CA LEU A 48 -13.56 -12.00 -13.18
C LEU A 48 -15.09 -11.98 -13.38
N CYS A 49 -15.85 -12.79 -12.62
CA CYS A 49 -17.31 -12.72 -12.61
C CYS A 49 -17.80 -11.35 -12.13
N PHE A 50 -17.16 -10.80 -11.09
CA PHE A 50 -17.46 -9.45 -10.63
C PHE A 50 -17.10 -8.39 -11.68
N ASN A 51 -16.04 -8.59 -12.46
CA ASN A 51 -15.71 -7.71 -13.58
C ASN A 51 -16.81 -7.67 -14.65
N VAL A 52 -17.41 -8.83 -14.95
CA VAL A 52 -18.59 -8.93 -15.84
C VAL A 52 -19.80 -8.20 -15.21
N PHE A 53 -19.99 -8.34 -13.91
CA PHE A 53 -21.01 -7.56 -13.19
C PHE A 53 -20.76 -6.05 -13.30
N VAL A 54 -19.51 -5.59 -13.14
CA VAL A 54 -19.13 -4.17 -13.33
C VAL A 54 -19.45 -3.69 -14.74
N TYR A 55 -19.15 -4.50 -15.77
CA TYR A 55 -19.52 -4.17 -17.15
C TYR A 55 -21.01 -3.88 -17.28
N PHE A 56 -21.87 -4.80 -16.83
CA PHE A 56 -23.32 -4.64 -16.94
C PHE A 56 -23.88 -3.53 -16.02
N LEU A 57 -23.29 -3.34 -14.84
CA LEU A 57 -23.68 -2.29 -13.90
C LEU A 57 -23.54 -0.90 -14.54
N TYR A 58 -22.41 -0.65 -15.21
CA TYR A 58 -22.11 0.64 -15.85
C TYR A 58 -22.78 0.78 -17.22
N GLU A 59 -22.90 -0.30 -18.01
CA GLU A 59 -23.54 -0.23 -19.34
C GLU A 59 -25.06 -0.04 -19.25
N ASN A 60 -25.73 -0.79 -18.38
CA ASN A 60 -27.19 -0.79 -18.29
C ASN A 60 -27.73 0.22 -17.26
N ASN A 61 -26.86 1.00 -16.62
CA ASN A 61 -27.22 1.92 -15.52
C ASN A 61 -28.12 1.26 -14.47
N TRP A 62 -27.82 0.01 -14.12
CA TRP A 62 -28.64 -0.76 -13.19
C TRP A 62 -28.86 0.01 -11.89
N LEU A 63 -30.12 0.06 -11.44
CA LEU A 63 -30.54 0.69 -10.17
C LEU A 63 -30.24 2.21 -10.06
N GLY A 64 -30.13 2.91 -11.19
CA GLY A 64 -29.88 4.36 -11.21
C GLY A 64 -28.43 4.74 -10.87
N TRP A 65 -27.48 3.86 -11.20
CA TRP A 65 -26.05 4.09 -10.97
C TRP A 65 -25.53 5.37 -11.64
N SER A 66 -26.09 5.75 -12.79
CA SER A 66 -25.76 6.95 -13.55
C SER A 66 -25.93 8.26 -12.77
N ASP A 67 -26.84 8.32 -11.79
CA ASP A 67 -27.14 9.57 -11.07
C ASP A 67 -26.07 9.95 -10.04
N VAL A 68 -25.13 9.05 -9.75
CA VAL A 68 -24.05 9.25 -8.75
C VAL A 68 -22.67 9.03 -9.33
N ALA A 69 -22.53 8.21 -10.37
CA ALA A 69 -21.31 8.14 -11.15
C ALA A 69 -21.21 9.40 -12.01
N SER A 70 -20.52 10.42 -11.50
CA SER A 70 -20.14 11.63 -12.25
C SER A 70 -19.08 11.32 -13.32
N HIS A 71 -19.34 10.32 -14.17
CA HIS A 71 -18.36 9.79 -15.10
C HIS A 71 -19.02 9.25 -16.39
N ASP A 72 -18.61 9.80 -17.53
CA ASP A 72 -19.11 9.50 -18.88
C ASP A 72 -18.46 8.28 -19.55
N PHE A 73 -18.09 7.23 -18.80
CA PHE A 73 -17.39 6.08 -19.40
C PHE A 73 -18.25 4.81 -19.51
N SER A 74 -18.13 4.13 -20.65
CA SER A 74 -18.91 2.91 -20.97
C SER A 74 -18.61 1.73 -20.04
N GLY A 75 -19.49 0.73 -20.01
CA GLY A 75 -19.28 -0.48 -19.22
C GLY A 75 -17.98 -1.20 -19.56
N GLN A 76 -17.55 -1.14 -20.83
CA GLN A 76 -16.25 -1.65 -21.25
C GLN A 76 -15.09 -0.92 -20.56
N GLN A 77 -15.15 0.41 -20.45
CA GLN A 77 -14.10 1.18 -19.80
C GLN A 77 -14.04 0.89 -18.29
N ALA A 78 -15.20 0.76 -17.63
CA ALA A 78 -15.29 0.39 -16.22
C ALA A 78 -14.70 -1.01 -15.96
N ALA A 79 -15.02 -1.99 -16.80
CA ALA A 79 -14.47 -3.34 -16.69
C ALA A 79 -12.95 -3.38 -16.94
N VAL A 80 -12.44 -2.63 -17.92
CA VAL A 80 -11.00 -2.52 -18.13
C VAL A 80 -10.31 -1.85 -16.94
N GLN A 81 -10.90 -0.81 -16.36
CA GLN A 81 -10.39 -0.15 -15.15
C GLN A 81 -10.37 -1.10 -13.96
N PHE A 82 -11.48 -1.82 -13.70
CA PHE A 82 -11.55 -2.81 -12.62
C PHE A 82 -10.48 -3.90 -12.80
N LEU A 83 -10.38 -4.48 -14.00
CA LEU A 83 -9.44 -5.57 -14.25
C LEU A 83 -7.98 -5.11 -14.17
N THR A 84 -7.68 -3.91 -14.68
CA THR A 84 -6.34 -3.30 -14.59
C THR A 84 -5.98 -3.03 -13.13
N GLY A 85 -6.92 -2.46 -12.36
CA GLY A 85 -6.75 -2.18 -10.95
C GLY A 85 -6.59 -3.45 -10.12
N PHE A 86 -7.42 -4.46 -10.40
CA PHE A 86 -7.36 -5.78 -9.77
C PHE A 86 -6.01 -6.45 -10.03
N LEU A 87 -5.55 -6.51 -11.29
CA LEU A 87 -4.27 -7.12 -11.64
C LEU A 87 -3.10 -6.39 -10.98
N MET A 88 -3.12 -5.05 -11.00
CA MET A 88 -2.10 -4.23 -10.34
C MET A 88 -2.05 -4.50 -8.83
N GLU A 89 -3.18 -4.38 -8.15
CA GLU A 89 -3.29 -4.61 -6.71
C GLU A 89 -2.97 -6.06 -6.32
N LYS A 90 -3.37 -7.05 -7.13
CA LYS A 90 -3.02 -8.46 -6.90
C LYS A 90 -1.51 -8.69 -6.97
N SER A 91 -0.86 -8.02 -7.92
CA SER A 91 0.59 -8.15 -8.13
C SER A 91 1.36 -7.54 -6.98
N LEU A 92 1.00 -6.33 -6.54
CA LEU A 92 1.63 -5.70 -5.39
C LEU A 92 1.41 -6.48 -4.10
N SER A 93 0.24 -7.12 -3.95
CA SER A 93 -0.06 -7.95 -2.78
C SER A 93 0.83 -9.20 -2.66
N ILE A 94 1.42 -9.68 -3.76
CA ILE A 94 2.41 -10.78 -3.73
C ILE A 94 3.70 -10.33 -3.04
N ASP A 95 4.15 -9.09 -3.25
CA ASP A 95 5.32 -8.56 -2.55
C ASP A 95 5.05 -8.46 -1.04
N ASN A 96 3.84 -8.07 -0.68
CA ASN A 96 3.40 -8.03 0.72
C ASN A 96 3.49 -9.41 1.38
N ILE A 97 3.08 -10.46 0.65
CA ILE A 97 3.16 -11.85 1.14
C ILE A 97 4.60 -12.24 1.45
N PHE A 98 5.58 -11.87 0.61
CA PHE A 98 6.98 -12.19 0.87
C PHE A 98 7.50 -11.55 2.15
N VAL A 99 7.15 -10.30 2.41
CA VAL A 99 7.55 -9.63 3.65
C VAL A 99 6.85 -10.25 4.86
N ILE A 100 5.57 -10.62 4.74
CA ILE A 100 4.85 -11.35 5.81
C ILE A 100 5.51 -12.70 6.11
N ALA A 101 5.85 -13.48 5.09
CA ALA A 101 6.56 -14.76 5.25
C ALA A 101 7.91 -14.58 5.96
N MET A 102 8.64 -13.52 5.61
CA MET A 102 9.90 -13.16 6.27
C MET A 102 9.68 -12.78 7.73
N ILE A 103 8.66 -11.99 8.06
CA ILE A 103 8.30 -11.65 9.44
C ILE A 103 7.98 -12.91 10.25
N PHE A 104 7.17 -13.82 9.70
CA PHE A 104 6.80 -15.08 10.38
C PHE A 104 7.99 -16.02 10.56
N SER A 105 8.85 -16.14 9.56
CA SER A 105 10.09 -16.91 9.65
C SER A 105 11.04 -16.34 10.70
N TYR A 106 11.22 -15.02 10.72
CA TYR A 106 12.09 -14.31 11.66
C TYR A 106 11.61 -14.45 13.10
N LEU A 107 10.32 -14.21 13.35
CA LEU A 107 9.70 -14.35 14.67
C LEU A 107 9.48 -15.81 15.07
N LYS A 108 9.73 -16.77 14.16
CA LYS A 108 9.48 -18.21 14.35
C LYS A 108 8.02 -18.49 14.74
N VAL A 109 7.09 -17.81 14.07
CA VAL A 109 5.65 -17.96 14.29
C VAL A 109 5.21 -19.38 13.92
N PRO A 110 4.62 -20.14 14.85
CA PRO A 110 4.10 -21.48 14.57
C PRO A 110 3.09 -21.47 13.43
N VAL A 111 3.15 -22.47 12.53
CA VAL A 111 2.29 -22.55 11.33
C VAL A 111 0.79 -22.43 11.68
N VAL A 112 0.37 -23.01 12.81
CA VAL A 112 -1.02 -22.96 13.30
C VAL A 112 -1.48 -21.51 13.54
N GLU A 113 -0.61 -20.65 14.07
CA GLU A 113 -0.93 -19.25 14.37
C GLU A 113 -0.80 -18.33 13.15
N GLN A 114 -0.05 -18.74 12.12
CA GLN A 114 0.08 -17.95 10.88
C GLN A 114 -1.30 -17.73 10.22
N HIS A 115 -2.18 -18.73 10.25
CA HIS A 115 -3.54 -18.60 9.70
C HIS A 115 -4.33 -17.48 10.37
N ARG A 116 -4.27 -17.40 11.70
CA ARG A 116 -4.97 -16.39 12.49
C ARG A 116 -4.36 -15.01 12.31
N LEU A 117 -3.03 -14.92 12.24
CA LEU A 117 -2.34 -13.66 11.97
C LEU A 117 -2.61 -13.11 10.57
N LEU A 118 -2.64 -13.98 9.55
CA LEU A 118 -3.00 -13.58 8.19
C LEU A 118 -4.43 -13.06 8.12
N LEU A 119 -5.36 -13.68 8.85
CA LEU A 119 -6.74 -13.23 8.90
C LEU A 119 -6.87 -11.83 9.50
N TRP A 120 -6.34 -11.62 10.71
CA TRP A 120 -6.39 -10.31 11.37
C TRP A 120 -5.59 -9.26 10.58
N GLY A 121 -4.50 -9.68 9.95
CA GLY A 121 -3.72 -8.84 9.04
C GLY A 121 -4.52 -8.38 7.82
N VAL A 122 -5.26 -9.29 7.17
CA VAL A 122 -6.14 -8.98 6.03
C VAL A 122 -7.30 -8.07 6.43
N LEU A 123 -7.97 -8.34 7.55
CA LEU A 123 -9.05 -7.47 8.05
C LEU A 123 -8.53 -6.07 8.36
N GLY A 124 -7.38 -5.96 9.04
CA GLY A 124 -6.71 -4.69 9.30
C GLY A 124 -6.29 -3.98 8.02
N ALA A 125 -5.79 -4.72 7.04
CA ALA A 125 -5.41 -4.21 5.73
C ALA A 125 -6.60 -3.59 4.98
N ILE A 126 -7.74 -4.29 4.92
CA ILE A 126 -8.95 -3.79 4.26
C ILE A 126 -9.42 -2.50 4.94
N GLY A 127 -9.47 -2.47 6.28
CA GLY A 127 -9.88 -1.28 7.03
C GLY A 127 -8.97 -0.07 6.77
N LEU A 128 -7.65 -0.27 6.83
CA LEU A 128 -6.69 0.79 6.51
C LEU A 128 -6.81 1.27 5.07
N ARG A 129 -7.03 0.35 4.12
CA ARG A 129 -7.19 0.70 2.71
C ARG A 129 -8.47 1.48 2.45
N VAL A 130 -9.59 1.15 3.09
CA VAL A 130 -10.82 1.96 3.02
C VAL A 130 -10.55 3.39 3.45
N ILE A 131 -9.86 3.58 4.58
CA ILE A 131 -9.51 4.91 5.10
C ILE A 131 -8.63 5.66 4.09
N MET A 132 -7.54 5.04 3.63
CA MET A 132 -6.58 5.71 2.75
C MET A 132 -7.13 5.96 1.34
N VAL A 133 -7.97 5.07 0.80
CA VAL A 133 -8.66 5.28 -0.49
C VAL A 133 -9.61 6.45 -0.37
N THR A 134 -10.43 6.49 0.67
CA THR A 134 -11.38 7.60 0.90
C THR A 134 -10.62 8.94 1.01
N LEU A 135 -9.55 8.98 1.82
CA LEU A 135 -8.69 10.16 1.94
C LEU A 135 -8.03 10.53 0.60
N GLY A 136 -7.54 9.54 -0.14
CA GLY A 136 -6.89 9.71 -1.43
C GLY A 136 -7.85 10.28 -2.49
N THR A 137 -9.08 9.77 -2.57
CA THR A 137 -10.12 10.28 -3.46
C THR A 137 -10.42 11.74 -3.14
N VAL A 138 -10.63 12.08 -1.86
CA VAL A 138 -10.87 13.48 -1.44
C VAL A 138 -9.68 14.36 -1.81
N LEU A 139 -8.45 13.86 -1.65
CA LEU A 139 -7.24 14.60 -1.97
C LEU A 139 -7.10 14.84 -3.48
N MET A 140 -7.34 13.82 -4.31
CA MET A 140 -7.36 13.89 -5.78
C MET A 140 -8.42 14.86 -6.30
N ALA A 141 -9.62 14.84 -5.69
CA ALA A 141 -10.72 15.72 -6.11
C ALA A 141 -10.48 17.19 -5.77
N ARG A 142 -9.72 17.48 -4.71
CA ARG A 142 -9.47 18.85 -4.23
C ARG A 142 -8.19 19.45 -4.78
N PHE A 143 -7.18 18.64 -5.04
CA PHE A 143 -5.89 19.09 -5.51
C PHE A 143 -5.60 18.40 -6.84
N HIS A 144 -5.29 19.16 -7.89
CA HIS A 144 -4.97 18.57 -9.20
C HIS A 144 -3.48 18.15 -9.28
N TRP A 145 -2.60 18.91 -8.60
CA TRP A 145 -1.14 18.71 -8.64
C TRP A 145 -0.67 17.45 -7.91
N ILE A 146 -1.50 16.88 -7.03
CA ILE A 146 -1.19 15.69 -6.22
C ILE A 146 -0.99 14.45 -7.10
N VAL A 147 -1.54 14.42 -8.32
CA VAL A 147 -1.24 13.37 -9.31
C VAL A 147 0.27 13.28 -9.58
N TYR A 148 0.95 14.44 -9.69
CA TYR A 148 2.41 14.48 -9.84
C TYR A 148 3.13 14.06 -8.56
N LEU A 149 2.59 14.39 -7.38
CA LEU A 149 3.18 13.90 -6.14
C LEU A 149 3.15 12.36 -6.07
N PHE A 150 2.00 11.79 -6.41
CA PHE A 150 1.76 10.36 -6.42
C PHE A 150 2.63 9.65 -7.45
N GLY A 151 2.74 10.19 -8.67
CA GLY A 151 3.70 9.67 -9.65
C GLY A 151 5.15 9.75 -9.16
N GLY A 152 5.55 10.84 -8.49
CA GLY A 152 6.90 10.99 -7.94
C GLY A 152 7.19 9.99 -6.82
N LEU A 153 6.19 9.69 -5.99
CA LEU A 153 6.26 8.66 -4.95
C LEU A 153 6.48 7.28 -5.58
N LEU A 154 5.74 6.93 -6.64
CA LEU A 154 5.92 5.67 -7.37
C LEU A 154 7.34 5.52 -7.95
N ILE A 155 7.92 6.59 -8.51
CA ILE A 155 9.33 6.57 -8.97
C ILE A 155 10.26 6.33 -7.78
N ALA A 156 10.07 7.04 -6.67
CA ALA A 156 10.92 6.89 -5.49
C ALA A 156 10.87 5.45 -4.95
N THR A 157 9.71 4.81 -4.94
CA THR A 157 9.56 3.41 -4.55
C THR A 157 10.25 2.47 -5.54
N ALA A 158 10.04 2.64 -6.84
CA ALA A 158 10.67 1.82 -7.86
C ALA A 158 12.22 1.90 -7.79
N VAL A 159 12.76 3.11 -7.64
CA VAL A 159 14.20 3.34 -7.47
C VAL A 159 14.71 2.69 -6.19
N ARG A 160 14.00 2.85 -5.07
CA ARG A 160 14.35 2.20 -3.81
C ARG A 160 14.38 0.68 -3.94
N MET A 161 13.40 0.09 -4.61
CA MET A 161 13.34 -1.36 -4.85
C MET A 161 14.52 -1.85 -5.72
N MET A 162 14.98 -1.06 -6.70
CA MET A 162 16.16 -1.40 -7.51
C MET A 162 17.49 -1.21 -6.76
N MET A 163 17.60 -0.18 -5.93
CA MET A 163 18.85 0.15 -5.23
C MET A 163 19.13 -0.77 -4.04
N ILE A 164 18.10 -1.41 -3.47
CA ILE A 164 18.28 -2.45 -2.45
C ILE A 164 18.78 -3.72 -3.16
N ARG A 165 20.09 -3.73 -3.46
CA ARG A 165 20.82 -4.96 -3.77
C ARG A 165 20.82 -5.85 -2.53
N GLN A 166 20.45 -7.12 -2.69
CA GLN A 166 20.51 -8.15 -1.65
C GLN A 166 21.96 -8.56 -1.31
N ASP A 167 22.89 -7.59 -1.27
CA ASP A 167 24.27 -7.84 -0.89
C ASP A 167 24.37 -7.66 0.62
N ASN A 168 24.63 -8.78 1.31
CA ASN A 168 25.01 -8.94 2.72
C ASN A 168 25.29 -7.62 3.47
N ILE A 169 24.22 -7.02 3.98
CA ILE A 169 24.33 -5.95 4.97
C ILE A 169 24.71 -6.64 6.30
N ASN A 170 26.01 -6.73 6.56
CA ASN A 170 26.53 -7.04 7.88
C ASN A 170 26.28 -5.83 8.80
N ILE A 171 25.06 -5.67 9.31
CA ILE A 171 24.77 -4.77 10.44
C ILE A 171 24.76 -5.61 11.71
N GLY A 172 25.98 -5.92 12.16
CA GLY A 172 26.23 -6.23 13.55
C GLY A 172 26.15 -4.95 14.38
N HIS A 173 25.33 -4.98 15.44
CA HIS A 173 25.23 -4.00 16.53
C HIS A 173 24.38 -2.74 16.24
N SER A 174 23.06 -2.86 16.43
CA SER A 174 22.19 -1.70 16.62
C SER A 174 21.88 -1.44 18.10
N PRO A 175 21.95 -0.18 18.58
CA PRO A 175 21.73 0.22 19.98
C PRO A 175 20.27 0.11 20.49
N LEU A 176 19.36 -0.48 19.71
CA LEU A 176 17.90 -0.42 19.96
C LEU A 176 17.30 -1.69 20.59
N LEU A 177 18.05 -2.80 20.64
CA LEU A 177 17.70 -4.00 21.42
C LEU A 177 17.40 -3.71 22.91
N PRO A 178 18.12 -2.81 23.62
CA PRO A 178 17.76 -2.41 24.97
C PRO A 178 16.50 -1.55 25.04
N LEU A 179 16.17 -0.79 23.98
CA LEU A 179 15.04 0.16 24.00
C LEU A 179 13.70 -0.55 23.86
N ILE A 180 13.61 -1.61 23.05
CA ILE A 180 12.38 -2.41 22.91
C ILE A 180 12.17 -3.27 24.17
N LYS A 181 13.25 -3.85 24.72
CA LYS A 181 13.23 -4.53 26.03
C LYS A 181 12.84 -3.59 27.18
N LYS A 182 13.04 -2.28 27.03
CA LYS A 182 12.69 -1.26 28.04
C LYS A 182 11.19 -0.94 28.07
N PHE A 183 10.45 -1.16 26.98
CA PHE A 183 9.02 -0.82 26.94
C PHE A 183 8.09 -2.00 27.23
N TYR A 184 8.46 -3.25 26.90
CA TYR A 184 7.67 -4.44 27.28
C TYR A 184 8.55 -5.68 27.48
N PRO A 185 8.40 -6.44 28.58
CA PRO A 185 9.01 -7.77 28.70
C PRO A 185 8.35 -8.72 27.69
N ILE A 186 9.15 -9.31 26.81
CA ILE A 186 8.69 -10.30 25.83
C ILE A 186 8.67 -11.66 26.53
N THR A 187 7.52 -12.30 26.60
CA THR A 187 7.40 -13.67 27.11
C THR A 187 8.10 -14.64 26.14
N ASP A 188 8.97 -15.53 26.64
CA ASP A 188 9.73 -16.49 25.82
C ASP A 188 8.88 -17.61 25.19
N ASN A 189 7.57 -17.66 25.48
CA ASN A 189 6.71 -18.77 25.08
C ASN A 189 5.40 -18.31 24.42
N TYR A 190 5.07 -18.97 23.29
CA TYR A 190 3.76 -18.96 22.62
C TYR A 190 2.68 -19.70 23.44
N LYS A 191 2.68 -19.59 24.77
CA LYS A 191 1.66 -20.24 25.59
C LYS A 191 0.31 -19.56 25.34
N ASP A 192 -0.66 -20.38 24.93
CA ASP A 192 -2.11 -20.13 24.89
C ASP A 192 -2.69 -19.33 23.71
N GLY A 193 -1.93 -19.01 22.65
CA GLY A 193 -2.49 -18.34 21.46
C GLY A 193 -3.11 -16.96 21.72
N ASN A 194 -2.98 -16.41 22.93
CA ASN A 194 -3.56 -15.13 23.30
C ASN A 194 -2.65 -13.97 22.86
N PHE A 195 -3.26 -12.87 22.39
CA PHE A 195 -2.51 -11.65 22.00
C PHE A 195 -1.92 -10.90 23.20
N PHE A 196 -2.42 -11.19 24.39
CA PHE A 196 -1.97 -10.62 25.65
C PHE A 196 -1.67 -11.77 26.62
N SER A 197 -0.50 -11.73 27.25
CA SER A 197 -0.16 -12.64 28.35
C SER A 197 0.08 -11.82 29.61
N THR A 198 -0.33 -12.33 30.76
CA THR A 198 0.06 -11.77 32.06
C THR A 198 1.38 -12.41 32.48
N LEU A 199 2.41 -11.60 32.69
CA LEU A 199 3.70 -12.07 33.20
C LEU A 199 4.04 -11.25 34.45
N ASN A 200 4.19 -11.93 35.59
CA ASN A 200 4.44 -11.31 36.89
C ASN A 200 3.47 -10.16 37.26
N GLY A 201 2.16 -10.34 37.01
CA GLY A 201 1.13 -9.34 37.36
C GLY A 201 0.99 -8.16 36.40
N ASN A 202 1.87 -8.01 35.40
CA ASN A 202 1.81 -6.95 34.39
C ASN A 202 1.36 -7.50 33.01
N ARG A 203 0.66 -6.66 32.22
CA ARG A 203 0.26 -7.00 30.83
C ARG A 203 1.50 -6.99 29.93
N ALA A 204 1.88 -8.15 29.39
CA ALA A 204 2.95 -8.32 28.41
C ALA A 204 2.36 -8.52 27.00
N ILE A 205 3.05 -7.97 26.00
CA ILE A 205 2.73 -8.15 24.57
C ILE A 205 3.28 -9.51 24.14
N THR A 206 2.43 -10.37 23.56
CA THR A 206 2.90 -11.66 23.04
C THR A 206 3.61 -11.50 21.69
N PRO A 207 4.52 -12.42 21.33
CA PRO A 207 5.14 -12.44 20.01
C PRO A 207 4.12 -12.47 18.86
N LEU A 208 2.91 -13.00 19.09
CA LEU A 208 1.80 -12.98 18.15
C LEU A 208 1.25 -11.57 17.90
N LEU A 209 1.07 -10.77 18.95
CA LEU A 209 0.64 -9.39 18.79
C LEU A 209 1.72 -8.53 18.10
N LEU A 210 2.99 -8.76 18.41
CA LEU A 210 4.11 -8.14 17.68
C LEU A 210 4.08 -8.51 16.20
N ALA A 211 3.92 -9.80 15.87
CA ALA A 211 3.79 -10.26 14.50
C ALA A 211 2.61 -9.58 13.78
N LEU A 212 1.45 -9.50 14.43
CA LEU A 212 0.27 -8.83 13.87
C LEU A 212 0.52 -7.35 13.60
N ILE A 213 1.11 -6.62 14.55
CA ILE A 213 1.44 -5.19 14.38
C ILE A 213 2.40 -5.00 13.21
N LEU A 214 3.43 -5.84 13.10
CA LEU A 214 4.38 -5.77 11.98
C LEU A 214 3.73 -6.07 10.65
N VAL A 215 2.84 -7.07 10.57
CA VAL A 215 2.08 -7.41 9.35
C VAL A 215 1.19 -6.24 8.92
N VAL A 216 0.40 -5.68 9.84
CA VAL A 216 -0.50 -4.54 9.56
C VAL A 216 0.30 -3.30 9.16
N SER A 217 1.41 -3.02 9.85
CA SER A 217 2.30 -1.89 9.55
C SER A 217 2.97 -2.03 8.19
N THR A 218 3.40 -3.25 7.85
CA THR A 218 3.97 -3.58 6.54
C THR A 218 2.96 -3.38 5.44
N ASN A 219 1.72 -3.84 5.63
CA ASN A 219 0.67 -3.61 4.65
C ASN A 219 0.36 -2.12 4.47
N LEU A 220 0.41 -1.32 5.54
CA LEU A 220 0.29 0.13 5.47
C LEU A 220 1.41 0.77 4.64
N MET A 221 2.66 0.28 4.79
CA MET A 221 3.77 0.75 3.94
C MET A 221 3.50 0.47 2.47
N PHE A 222 3.09 -0.76 2.14
CA PHE A 222 2.80 -1.13 0.77
C PHE A 222 1.59 -0.40 0.18
N ALA A 223 0.63 -0.02 1.02
CA ALA A 223 -0.48 0.82 0.60
C ALA A 223 -0.01 2.21 0.13
N LEU A 224 1.16 2.70 0.59
CA LEU A 224 1.73 3.95 0.07
C LEU A 224 2.15 3.83 -1.40
N ASP A 225 2.47 2.62 -1.87
CA ASP A 225 2.84 2.37 -3.25
C ASP A 225 1.62 1.99 -4.09
N SER A 226 0.71 1.19 -3.52
CA SER A 226 -0.47 0.70 -4.25
C SER A 226 -1.54 1.78 -4.45
N ILE A 227 -1.70 2.71 -3.51
CA ILE A 227 -2.76 3.72 -3.57
C ILE A 227 -2.50 4.77 -4.67
N PRO A 228 -1.31 5.38 -4.77
CA PRO A 228 -0.96 6.19 -5.93
C PRO A 228 -1.17 5.46 -7.26
N ALA A 229 -0.75 4.19 -7.33
CA ALA A 229 -0.88 3.40 -8.55
C ALA A 229 -2.33 3.13 -8.96
N ILE A 230 -3.23 2.84 -8.01
CA ILE A 230 -4.64 2.61 -8.35
C ILE A 230 -5.32 3.89 -8.85
N PHE A 231 -4.95 5.06 -8.31
CA PHE A 231 -5.43 6.36 -8.81
C PHE A 231 -4.90 6.70 -10.21
N ALA A 232 -3.82 6.05 -10.66
CA ALA A 232 -3.37 6.11 -12.05
C ALA A 232 -4.23 5.26 -13.01
N VAL A 233 -5.01 4.32 -12.49
CA VAL A 233 -5.96 3.49 -13.26
C VAL A 233 -7.33 4.14 -13.29
N THR A 234 -7.87 4.49 -12.12
CA THR A 234 -9.22 5.03 -11.97
C THR A 234 -9.32 5.91 -10.73
N GLN A 235 -10.12 6.96 -10.84
CA GLN A 235 -10.48 7.83 -9.73
C GLN A 235 -11.87 7.51 -9.19
N ASP A 236 -12.56 6.53 -9.79
CA ASP A 236 -13.86 6.07 -9.33
C ASP A 236 -13.73 5.32 -8.00
N PRO A 237 -14.26 5.87 -6.89
CA PRO A 237 -14.11 5.26 -5.57
C PRO A 237 -14.69 3.85 -5.49
N PHE A 238 -15.72 3.55 -6.28
CA PHE A 238 -16.32 2.23 -6.32
C PHE A 238 -15.37 1.21 -6.95
N LEU A 239 -14.77 1.54 -8.08
CA LEU A 239 -13.81 0.66 -8.75
C LEU A 239 -12.54 0.50 -7.92
N VAL A 240 -12.01 1.60 -7.36
CA VAL A 240 -10.84 1.57 -6.46
C VAL A 240 -11.11 0.67 -5.25
N PHE A 241 -12.27 0.81 -4.61
CA PHE A 241 -12.62 0.02 -3.43
C PHE A 241 -12.81 -1.47 -3.77
N THR A 242 -13.63 -1.77 -4.78
CA THR A 242 -13.96 -3.15 -5.13
C THR A 242 -12.75 -3.92 -5.64
N CYS A 243 -11.95 -3.37 -6.55
CA CYS A 243 -10.76 -4.06 -7.07
C CYS A 243 -9.76 -4.37 -5.96
N ASN A 244 -9.66 -3.48 -4.97
CA ASN A 244 -8.77 -3.63 -3.83
C ASN A 244 -9.25 -4.71 -2.85
N VAL A 245 -10.55 -4.78 -2.58
CA VAL A 245 -11.13 -5.87 -1.78
C VAL A 245 -10.93 -7.21 -2.48
N PHE A 246 -11.30 -7.31 -3.77
CA PHE A 246 -11.13 -8.55 -4.54
C PHE A 246 -9.67 -8.97 -4.69
N SER A 247 -8.71 -8.04 -4.74
CA SER A 247 -7.29 -8.38 -4.78
C SER A 247 -6.79 -8.99 -3.46
N VAL A 248 -7.30 -8.50 -2.33
CA VAL A 248 -6.96 -8.95 -0.98
C VAL A 248 -7.66 -10.26 -0.61
N LEU A 249 -8.84 -10.56 -1.19
CA LEU A 249 -9.48 -11.86 -1.05
C LEU A 249 -8.57 -12.99 -1.60
N GLY A 250 -8.49 -14.10 -0.88
CA GLY A 250 -7.64 -15.23 -1.23
C GLY A 250 -6.15 -15.06 -0.93
N LEU A 251 -5.70 -13.96 -0.31
CA LEU A 251 -4.28 -13.79 0.05
C LEU A 251 -3.77 -14.87 1.01
N ARG A 252 -4.62 -15.37 1.91
CA ARG A 252 -4.26 -16.49 2.79
C ARG A 252 -3.94 -17.76 2.01
N ALA A 253 -4.77 -18.12 1.02
CA ALA A 253 -4.50 -19.27 0.15
C ALA A 253 -3.24 -19.05 -0.69
N LEU A 254 -3.07 -17.83 -1.20
CA LEU A 254 -1.88 -17.45 -1.97
C LEU A 254 -0.59 -17.52 -1.15
N TYR A 255 -0.63 -17.11 0.12
CA TYR A 255 0.49 -17.22 1.06
C TYR A 255 0.97 -18.68 1.15
N PHE A 256 0.08 -19.63 1.42
CA PHE A 256 0.48 -21.05 1.53
C PHE A 256 0.89 -21.66 0.18
N THR A 257 0.37 -21.13 -0.93
CA THR A 257 0.81 -21.53 -2.27
C THR A 257 2.24 -21.07 -2.56
N ILE A 258 2.57 -19.82 -2.22
CA ILE A 258 3.83 -19.16 -2.63
C ILE A 258 4.94 -19.29 -1.58
N ALA A 259 4.63 -19.46 -0.29
CA ALA A 259 5.64 -19.50 0.77
C ALA A 259 6.68 -20.63 0.59
N GLY A 260 6.32 -21.71 -0.08
CA GLY A 260 7.26 -22.80 -0.45
C GLY A 260 8.10 -22.54 -1.70
N TYR A 261 7.79 -21.49 -2.47
CA TYR A 261 8.40 -21.16 -3.76
C TYR A 261 9.01 -19.76 -3.81
N VAL A 262 9.18 -19.11 -2.65
CA VAL A 262 9.73 -17.74 -2.53
C VAL A 262 11.04 -17.59 -3.31
N ASP A 263 11.91 -18.59 -3.21
CA ASP A 263 13.24 -18.58 -3.82
C ASP A 263 13.20 -18.71 -5.35
N ARG A 264 12.07 -19.15 -5.93
CA ARG A 264 11.88 -19.26 -7.38
C ARG A 264 11.37 -17.99 -8.04
N PHE A 265 10.88 -17.00 -7.27
CA PHE A 265 10.21 -15.80 -7.80
C PHE A 265 11.08 -14.54 -7.83
N ARG A 266 12.37 -14.69 -8.14
CA ARG A 266 13.33 -13.57 -8.20
C ARG A 266 12.87 -12.42 -9.13
N TYR A 267 12.32 -12.74 -10.30
CA TYR A 267 11.97 -11.72 -11.29
C TYR A 267 10.61 -11.07 -11.05
N ILE A 268 9.77 -11.58 -10.13
CA ILE A 268 8.52 -10.92 -9.76
C ILE A 268 8.79 -9.52 -9.19
N LYS A 269 9.81 -9.38 -8.33
CA LYS A 269 10.22 -8.07 -7.79
C LYS A 269 10.60 -7.09 -8.91
N LEU A 270 11.33 -7.58 -9.91
CA LEU A 270 11.72 -6.78 -11.07
C LEU A 270 10.49 -6.35 -11.90
N SER A 271 9.53 -7.25 -12.12
CA SER A 271 8.27 -6.92 -12.79
C SER A 271 7.49 -5.85 -12.05
N LEU A 272 7.41 -5.92 -10.72
CA LEU A 272 6.73 -4.90 -9.91
C LEU A 272 7.38 -3.53 -10.02
N VAL A 273 8.72 -3.46 -10.06
CA VAL A 273 9.44 -2.21 -10.33
C VAL A 273 9.01 -1.61 -11.67
N PHE A 274 9.00 -2.40 -12.74
CA PHE A 274 8.58 -1.92 -14.06
C PHE A 274 7.13 -1.46 -14.09
N VAL A 275 6.24 -2.17 -13.40
CA VAL A 275 4.83 -1.76 -13.27
C VAL A 275 4.70 -0.44 -12.51
N LEU A 276 5.44 -0.24 -11.41
CA LEU A 276 5.46 1.03 -10.66
C LEU A 276 5.99 2.19 -11.51
N VAL A 277 7.07 1.99 -12.26
CA VAL A 277 7.61 2.99 -13.19
C VAL A 277 6.60 3.33 -14.27
N TYR A 278 5.93 2.32 -14.84
CA TYR A 278 4.90 2.53 -15.85
C TYR A 278 3.76 3.41 -15.32
N PHE A 279 3.23 3.11 -14.14
CA PHE A 279 2.16 3.92 -13.55
C PHE A 279 2.64 5.31 -13.16
N ALA A 280 3.87 5.44 -12.66
CA ALA A 280 4.46 6.74 -12.40
C ALA A 280 4.51 7.60 -13.67
N ALA A 281 4.99 7.04 -14.77
CA ALA A 281 5.03 7.72 -16.05
C ALA A 281 3.63 8.10 -16.53
N LYS A 282 2.66 7.17 -16.42
CA LYS A 282 1.26 7.43 -16.74
C LYS A 282 0.68 8.61 -15.95
N MET A 283 0.98 8.71 -14.65
CA MET A 283 0.53 9.84 -13.82
C MET A 283 1.21 11.15 -14.23
N MET A 284 2.51 11.13 -14.53
CA MET A 284 3.25 12.32 -14.96
C MET A 284 2.76 12.86 -16.31
N LEU A 285 2.35 11.96 -17.20
CA LEU A 285 1.91 12.30 -18.55
C LEU A 285 0.40 12.59 -18.64
N ILE A 286 -0.34 12.58 -17.52
CA ILE A 286 -1.80 12.63 -17.54
C ILE A 286 -2.37 13.84 -18.29
N HIS A 287 -1.68 14.99 -18.26
CA HIS A 287 -2.12 16.22 -18.92
C HIS A 287 -1.61 16.38 -20.36
N THR A 288 -0.56 15.65 -20.75
CA THR A 288 0.03 15.75 -22.09
C THR A 288 -0.42 14.62 -23.01
N TYR A 289 -0.46 13.38 -22.49
CA TYR A 289 -0.75 12.16 -23.23
C TYR A 289 -1.52 11.17 -22.34
N PRO A 290 -2.87 11.21 -22.33
CA PRO A 290 -3.67 10.27 -21.56
C PRO A 290 -3.54 8.87 -22.15
N ILE A 291 -2.87 7.97 -21.41
CA ILE A 291 -2.65 6.59 -21.84
C ILE A 291 -3.95 5.78 -21.61
N PRO A 292 -4.52 5.14 -22.64
CA PRO A 292 -5.72 4.32 -22.48
C PRO A 292 -5.51 3.15 -21.51
N ASN A 293 -6.52 2.85 -20.70
CA ASN A 293 -6.42 1.80 -19.68
C ASN A 293 -6.21 0.40 -20.27
N ILE A 294 -6.66 0.14 -21.50
CA ILE A 294 -6.41 -1.14 -22.16
C ILE A 294 -4.91 -1.34 -22.46
N VAL A 295 -4.20 -0.26 -22.80
CA VAL A 295 -2.75 -0.28 -22.98
C VAL A 295 -2.08 -0.58 -21.64
N SER A 296 -2.56 0.00 -20.54
CA SER A 296 -2.09 -0.33 -19.20
C SER A 296 -2.30 -1.80 -18.86
N LEU A 297 -3.49 -2.35 -19.11
CA LEU A 297 -3.80 -3.75 -18.85
C LEU A 297 -2.84 -4.69 -19.58
N VAL A 298 -2.67 -4.49 -20.90
CA VAL A 298 -1.80 -5.33 -21.74
C VAL A 298 -0.33 -5.19 -21.32
N THR A 299 0.11 -3.97 -21.01
CA THR A 299 1.49 -3.70 -20.58
C THR A 299 1.79 -4.41 -19.25
N ILE A 300 0.92 -4.26 -18.26
CA ILE A 300 1.09 -4.89 -16.94
C ILE A 300 1.01 -6.41 -17.06
N GLY A 301 0.01 -6.92 -17.78
CA GLY A 301 -0.10 -8.35 -18.06
C GLY A 301 1.18 -8.91 -18.68
N SER A 302 1.73 -8.22 -19.67
CA SER A 302 2.96 -8.62 -20.36
C SER A 302 4.17 -8.59 -19.42
N ILE A 303 4.36 -7.53 -18.64
CA ILE A 303 5.47 -7.39 -17.67
C ILE A 303 5.42 -8.50 -16.61
N LEU A 304 4.23 -8.81 -16.10
CA LEU A 304 4.03 -9.84 -15.08
C LEU A 304 4.22 -11.25 -15.67
N THR A 305 3.62 -11.53 -16.83
CA THR A 305 3.76 -12.83 -17.50
C THR A 305 5.21 -13.10 -17.87
N LEU A 306 5.92 -12.11 -18.44
CA LEU A 306 7.35 -12.23 -18.74
C LEU A 306 8.18 -12.45 -17.47
N GLY A 307 7.85 -11.75 -16.38
CA GLY A 307 8.49 -11.95 -15.08
C GLY A 307 8.32 -13.37 -14.56
N VAL A 308 7.09 -13.89 -14.58
CA VAL A 308 6.79 -15.26 -14.15
C VAL A 308 7.52 -16.28 -15.03
N LEU A 309 7.43 -16.15 -16.36
CA LEU A 309 8.11 -17.05 -17.30
C LEU A 309 9.63 -17.03 -17.11
N ALA A 310 10.24 -15.85 -17.02
CA ALA A 310 11.67 -15.72 -16.74
C ALA A 310 12.06 -16.35 -15.39
N SER A 311 11.18 -16.27 -14.39
CA SER A 311 11.41 -16.89 -13.07
C SER A 311 11.29 -18.40 -13.08
N LEU A 312 10.45 -18.97 -13.95
CA LEU A 312 10.33 -20.42 -14.11
C LEU A 312 11.49 -21.02 -14.91
N TRP A 313 12.09 -20.24 -15.82
CA TRP A 313 13.17 -20.69 -16.70
C TRP A 313 14.55 -20.68 -16.03
N VAL A 314 14.77 -19.83 -15.03
CA VAL A 314 16.07 -19.76 -14.34
C VAL A 314 16.03 -20.60 -13.06
N PRO A 315 16.97 -21.55 -12.86
CA PRO A 315 17.01 -22.35 -11.64
C PRO A 315 17.13 -21.49 -10.38
N PRO A 316 16.58 -21.96 -9.24
CA PRO A 316 16.68 -21.24 -7.97
C PRO A 316 18.16 -21.05 -7.59
N LEU A 317 18.51 -19.86 -7.11
CA LEU A 317 19.81 -19.62 -6.49
C LEU A 317 19.87 -20.41 -5.18
N ASP A 318 20.99 -21.09 -4.92
CA ASP A 318 21.30 -21.67 -3.62
C ASP A 318 21.52 -20.52 -2.62
N VAL A 319 20.42 -20.02 -2.05
CA VAL A 319 20.47 -19.05 -0.96
C VAL A 319 20.78 -19.83 0.31
N ASP A 320 22.04 -19.78 0.71
CA ASP A 320 22.50 -20.29 1.99
C ASP A 320 21.63 -19.68 3.11
N ARG A 321 20.87 -20.51 3.83
CA ARG A 321 19.97 -20.10 4.92
C ARG A 321 20.75 -19.68 6.16
N ARG A 322 21.54 -18.61 6.07
CA ARG A 322 22.11 -17.94 7.24
C ARG A 322 21.29 -16.70 7.53
N ALA A 323 20.61 -16.75 8.67
CA ALA A 323 19.70 -15.76 9.22
C ALA A 323 20.06 -14.31 8.83
N ALA A 324 19.18 -13.67 8.08
CA ALA A 324 19.35 -12.27 7.72
C ALA A 324 19.23 -11.37 8.97
N PRO A 325 20.12 -10.38 9.16
CA PRO A 325 20.20 -9.50 10.33
C PRO A 325 19.12 -8.40 10.32
N LEU A 326 17.84 -8.78 10.22
CA LEU A 326 16.80 -7.88 9.69
C LEU A 326 15.84 -7.29 10.73
N PHE A 327 15.96 -7.59 12.02
CA PHE A 327 15.10 -6.91 13.03
C PHE A 327 15.45 -5.43 13.17
N THR A 328 16.74 -5.12 13.08
CA THR A 328 17.21 -3.76 12.97
C THR A 328 16.57 -3.08 11.77
N ASP A 329 16.58 -3.74 10.61
CA ASP A 329 16.01 -3.18 9.39
C ASP A 329 14.50 -3.08 9.47
N LEU A 330 13.75 -4.05 10.00
CA LEU A 330 12.28 -4.00 10.11
C LEU A 330 11.79 -2.90 11.06
N VAL A 331 12.45 -2.71 12.21
CA VAL A 331 12.13 -1.62 13.13
C VAL A 331 12.57 -0.27 12.56
N THR A 332 13.75 -0.22 11.93
CA THR A 332 14.23 0.97 11.24
C THR A 332 13.29 1.32 10.09
N LEU A 333 12.77 0.33 9.36
CA LEU A 333 11.77 0.49 8.30
C LEU A 333 10.45 1.00 8.87
N ALA A 334 9.94 0.44 9.97
CA ALA A 334 8.73 0.93 10.65
C ALA A 334 8.86 2.39 11.11
N VAL A 335 9.99 2.76 11.71
CA VAL A 335 10.29 4.13 12.14
C VAL A 335 10.51 5.07 10.94
N LEU A 336 11.18 4.59 9.88
CA LEU A 336 11.35 5.32 8.62
C LEU A 336 10.01 5.53 7.93
N SER A 337 9.06 4.61 8.04
CA SER A 337 7.71 4.72 7.49
C SER A 337 6.87 5.75 8.24
N TYR A 338 6.88 5.77 9.58
CA TYR A 338 6.24 6.86 10.32
C TYR A 338 6.81 8.22 9.88
N ARG A 339 8.14 8.28 9.70
CA ARG A 339 8.82 9.48 9.19
C ARG A 339 8.45 9.79 7.73
N GLN A 340 8.25 8.78 6.87
CA GLN A 340 7.84 8.96 5.47
C GLN A 340 6.38 9.38 5.35
N ALA A 341 5.45 8.70 6.02
CA ALA A 341 4.04 9.08 6.07
C ALA A 341 3.89 10.51 6.62
N ARG A 342 4.58 10.83 7.71
CA ARG A 342 4.62 12.20 8.25
C ARG A 342 5.25 13.18 7.27
N ARG A 343 6.33 12.81 6.58
CA ARG A 343 6.93 13.62 5.51
C ARG A 343 5.98 13.86 4.36
N ILE A 344 5.22 12.87 3.92
CA ILE A 344 4.25 12.98 2.84
C ILE A 344 3.11 13.88 3.28
N VAL A 345 2.56 13.68 4.48
CA VAL A 345 1.51 14.55 5.03
C VAL A 345 2.00 15.99 5.13
N VAL A 346 3.20 16.21 5.69
CA VAL A 346 3.81 17.54 5.82
C VAL A 346 4.11 18.14 4.44
N LEU A 347 4.56 17.32 3.49
CA LEU A 347 4.81 17.75 2.12
C LEU A 347 3.51 18.21 1.47
N VAL A 348 2.46 17.37 1.46
CA VAL A 348 1.14 17.67 0.91
C VAL A 348 0.55 18.94 1.52
N LEU A 349 0.49 19.00 2.86
CA LEU A 349 -0.05 20.16 3.55
C LEU A 349 0.78 21.42 3.26
N GLY A 350 2.10 21.31 3.34
CA GLY A 350 3.01 22.43 3.15
C GLY A 350 3.01 22.96 1.72
N THR A 351 3.04 22.09 0.71
CA THR A 351 2.98 22.48 -0.71
C THR A 351 1.59 23.00 -1.08
N SER A 352 0.50 22.42 -0.58
CA SER A 352 -0.85 22.96 -0.79
C SER A 352 -0.98 24.38 -0.25
N VAL A 353 -0.53 24.63 0.99
CA VAL A 353 -0.56 25.97 1.58
C VAL A 353 0.34 26.94 0.82
N LEU A 354 1.53 26.49 0.37
CA LEU A 354 2.41 27.29 -0.47
C LEU A 354 1.78 27.67 -1.82
N LEU A 355 1.15 26.71 -2.51
CA LEU A 355 0.49 26.96 -3.79
C LEU A 355 -0.67 27.94 -3.64
N VAL A 356 -1.46 27.83 -2.58
CA VAL A 356 -2.49 28.82 -2.24
C VAL A 356 -1.87 30.19 -1.99
N GLY A 357 -0.77 30.25 -1.24
CA GLY A 357 -0.03 31.49 -0.99
C GLY A 357 0.50 32.14 -2.27
N VAL A 358 1.01 31.34 -3.22
CA VAL A 358 1.47 31.82 -4.53
C VAL A 358 0.29 32.29 -5.39
N ALA A 359 -0.83 31.57 -5.40
CA ALA A 359 -2.03 32.00 -6.11
C ALA A 359 -2.58 33.34 -5.58
N MET A 360 -2.45 33.59 -4.27
CA MET A 360 -2.81 34.86 -3.61
C MET A 360 -1.85 36.02 -3.95
N ILE A 361 -0.78 35.80 -4.71
CA ILE A 361 -0.01 36.92 -5.29
C ILE A 361 -0.79 37.54 -6.46
N VAL A 362 -1.50 36.69 -7.21
CA VAL A 362 -2.30 37.09 -8.38
C VAL A 362 -3.72 37.46 -7.98
N LEU A 363 -4.31 36.71 -7.05
CA LEU A 363 -5.62 36.98 -6.45
C LEU A 363 -5.44 37.88 -5.22
N PRO A 364 -6.19 38.98 -5.04
CA PRO A 364 -6.01 39.85 -3.88
C PRO A 364 -6.23 39.07 -2.58
N GLY A 365 -5.15 38.79 -1.85
CA GLY A 365 -5.14 37.98 -0.64
C GLY A 365 -3.83 38.09 0.14
N PRO A 366 -3.77 37.59 1.39
CA PRO A 366 -2.63 37.77 2.28
C PRO A 366 -1.46 36.82 1.95
N ALA A 367 -0.97 36.82 0.69
CA ALA A 367 0.14 35.97 0.24
C ALA A 367 1.40 36.09 1.10
N VAL A 368 1.68 37.30 1.59
CA VAL A 368 2.82 37.62 2.47
C VAL A 368 2.77 36.83 3.78
N VAL A 369 1.59 36.41 4.23
CA VAL A 369 1.40 35.61 5.45
C VAL A 369 1.34 34.11 5.11
N VAL A 370 0.61 33.76 4.06
CA VAL A 370 0.34 32.35 3.72
C VAL A 370 1.58 31.62 3.21
N ILE A 371 2.44 32.28 2.43
CA ILE A 371 3.68 31.67 1.91
C ILE A 371 4.65 31.27 3.04
N PRO A 372 4.97 32.15 4.02
CA PRO A 372 5.76 31.75 5.18
C PRO A 372 5.14 30.62 6.02
N VAL A 373 3.81 30.56 6.12
CA VAL A 373 3.12 29.48 6.84
C VAL A 373 3.31 28.14 6.12
N GLY A 374 3.12 28.09 4.80
CA GLY A 374 3.35 26.89 4.00
C GLY A 374 4.81 26.42 4.05
N LEU A 375 5.76 27.36 3.93
CA LEU A 375 7.20 27.10 4.15
C LEU A 375 7.49 26.63 5.57
N GLY A 376 6.78 27.14 6.56
CA GLY A 376 6.89 26.73 7.97
C GLY A 376 6.43 25.29 8.19
N ILE A 377 5.32 24.89 7.56
CA ILE A 377 4.84 23.50 7.58
C ILE A 377 5.90 22.59 6.94
N LEU A 378 6.39 22.91 5.74
CA LEU A 378 7.46 22.12 5.10
C LEU A 378 8.75 22.08 5.93
N ALA A 379 9.07 23.17 6.63
CA ALA A 379 10.25 23.27 7.47
C ALA A 379 10.23 22.34 8.69
N ILE A 380 9.10 21.72 9.02
CA ILE A 380 9.03 20.68 10.07
C ILE A 380 9.90 19.48 9.66
N GLU A 381 9.78 19.03 8.42
CA GLU A 381 10.45 17.82 7.93
C GLU A 381 11.62 18.09 6.96
N PHE A 382 11.55 19.17 6.19
CA PHE A 382 12.47 19.43 5.08
C PHE A 382 13.50 20.51 5.42
N ALA A 383 14.78 20.16 5.37
CA ALA A 383 15.87 21.08 5.69
C ALA A 383 16.04 22.23 4.68
N TRP A 384 15.68 22.02 3.41
CA TRP A 384 15.71 23.08 2.40
C TRP A 384 14.67 24.17 2.71
N ALA A 385 13.47 23.78 3.17
CA ALA A 385 12.40 24.71 3.56
C ALA A 385 12.81 25.54 4.78
N ARG A 386 13.48 24.93 5.77
CA ARG A 386 14.10 25.66 6.91
C ARG A 386 15.09 26.73 6.45
N ARG A 387 15.95 26.42 5.47
CA ARG A 387 16.93 27.37 4.94
C ARG A 387 16.25 28.56 4.24
N TRP A 388 15.22 28.28 3.44
CA TRP A 388 14.43 29.31 2.78
C TRP A 388 13.64 30.19 3.76
N LEU A 389 12.99 29.59 4.76
CA LEU A 389 12.25 30.34 5.79
C LEU A 389 13.19 31.27 6.57
N ARG A 390 14.41 30.83 6.87
CA ARG A 390 15.43 31.67 7.53
C ARG A 390 15.85 32.85 6.65
N LYS A 391 16.11 32.62 5.36
CA LYS A 391 16.42 33.70 4.40
C LYS A 391 15.28 34.72 4.35
N MET A 392 14.02 34.28 4.23
CA MET A 392 12.87 35.19 4.22
C MET A 392 12.75 36.03 5.50
N ARG A 393 12.97 35.41 6.67
CA ARG A 393 12.97 36.15 7.95
C ARG A 393 14.10 37.17 8.05
N GLN A 394 15.29 36.85 7.53
CA GLN A 394 16.43 37.78 7.50
C GLN A 394 16.13 38.98 6.59
N THR A 395 15.66 38.75 5.36
CA THR A 395 15.31 39.81 4.41
C THR A 395 14.17 40.69 4.93
N ALA A 396 13.16 40.11 5.59
CA ALA A 396 12.08 40.88 6.21
C ALA A 396 12.57 41.74 7.40
N GLY A 397 13.54 41.24 8.17
CA GLY A 397 14.17 41.98 9.26
C GLY A 397 14.95 43.19 8.76
N GLU A 398 15.75 43.00 7.69
CA GLU A 398 16.50 44.09 7.03
C GLU A 398 15.58 45.16 6.46
N PHE A 399 14.47 44.76 5.82
CA PHE A 399 13.49 45.69 5.26
C PHE A 399 12.79 46.51 6.36
N ARG A 400 12.42 45.87 7.47
CA ARG A 400 11.82 46.56 8.63
C ARG A 400 12.78 47.55 9.28
N GLN A 401 14.08 47.24 9.29
CA GLN A 401 15.12 48.13 9.84
C GLN A 401 15.37 49.34 8.92
N ARG A 402 15.27 49.17 7.60
CA ARG A 402 15.34 50.26 6.61
C ARG A 402 14.12 51.18 6.56
N ILE A 403 12.95 50.73 7.03
CA ILE A 403 11.75 51.58 7.15
C ILE A 403 11.73 52.34 8.48
N ARG A 404 12.46 51.84 9.50
CA ARG A 404 12.51 52.45 10.84
C ARG A 404 13.61 53.52 10.97
N ASN A 405 14.62 53.47 10.11
CA ASN A 405 15.59 54.55 9.90
C ASN A 405 15.13 55.42 8.74
#